data_AF-A0A957CQH6-F1
#
_entry.id   AF-A0A957CQH6-F1
#
_cell.length_a   1.000
_cell.length_b   1.000
_cell.length_c   1.000
_cell.angle_alpha   90.00
_cell.angle_beta   90.00
_cell.angle_gamma   90.00
#
_symmetry.space_group_name_H-M   'P 1'
#
loop_
_entity.id
_entity.type
_entity.pdbx_description
1 polymer ?
#
loop_
_entity_poly.entity_id
_entity_poly.type
_entity_poly.pdbx_seq_one_letter_code
_entity_poly.pdbx_strand_id
1 'polypeptide(L)' 'MDNDAKRRAELKTALKNIREGGVATKVRVLVGRQACPACQAVEGAYEFDDVPELPPEGCSCIGGCKAYYAPVLDLRGP' A
#
# COMPACT_ATOMS: atom_id res chain seq x y z
N MET A 1 19.85 3.07 11.93
CA MET A 1 18.66 3.94 11.92
C MET A 1 18.38 4.28 10.47
N ASP A 2 17.48 3.56 9.78
CA ASP A 2 16.92 3.92 8.44
C ASP A 2 15.85 2.90 8.00
N ASN A 3 15.00 2.45 8.93
CA ASN A 3 14.02 1.39 8.63
C ASN A 3 12.92 1.88 7.67
N ASP A 4 12.64 3.17 7.66
CA ASP A 4 11.58 3.78 6.87
C ASP A 4 11.97 3.96 5.40
N ALA A 5 13.23 4.29 5.11
CA ALA A 5 13.73 4.43 3.74
C ALA A 5 13.72 3.08 3.00
N LYS A 6 14.18 2.02 3.69
CA LYS A 6 14.09 0.65 3.17
C LYS A 6 12.64 0.25 2.92
N ARG A 7 11.75 0.56 3.88
CA ARG A 7 10.33 0.23 3.77
C ARG A 7 9.64 0.94 2.60
N ARG A 8 9.96 2.23 2.37
CA ARG A 8 9.51 3.00 1.20
C ARG A 8 9.92 2.32 -0.11
N ALA A 9 11.19 1.91 -0.21
CA ALA A 9 11.70 1.24 -1.40
C ALA A 9 10.99 -0.10 -1.67
N GLU A 10 10.75 -0.89 -0.62
CA GLU A 10 9.99 -2.15 -0.71
C GLU A 10 8.55 -1.92 -1.19
N LEU A 11 7.86 -0.94 -0.60
CA LEU A 11 6.47 -0.61 -0.95
C LEU A 11 6.36 -0.07 -2.39
N LYS A 12 7.30 0.77 -2.81
CA LYS A 12 7.37 1.28 -4.19
C LYS A 12 7.60 0.15 -5.20
N THR A 13 8.46 -0.80 -4.86
CA THR A 13 8.70 -2.00 -5.68
C THR A 13 7.44 -2.86 -5.75
N ALA A 14 6.75 -3.09 -4.63
CA ALA A 14 5.51 -3.84 -4.60
C ALA A 14 4.42 -3.20 -5.47
N LEU A 15 4.25 -1.88 -5.38
CA LEU A 15 3.29 -1.14 -6.22
C LEU A 15 3.63 -1.26 -7.71
N LYS A 16 4.92 -1.11 -8.05
CA LYS A 16 5.40 -1.28 -9.43
C LYS A 16 5.08 -2.68 -9.96
N ASN A 17 5.37 -3.72 -9.18
CA ASN A 17 5.08 -5.11 -9.58
C ASN A 17 3.58 -5.36 -9.79
N ILE A 18 2.72 -4.74 -8.98
CA ILE A 18 1.26 -4.85 -9.14
C ILE A 18 0.81 -4.17 -10.44
N ARG A 19 1.35 -2.97 -10.76
CA ARG A 19 1.05 -2.24 -12.00
C ARG A 19 1.54 -2.99 -13.24
N GLU A 20 2.76 -3.51 -13.21
CA GLU A 20 3.38 -4.20 -14.34
C GLU A 20 2.90 -5.64 -14.53
N GLY A 21 2.33 -6.26 -13.48
CA GLY A 21 1.82 -7.63 -13.55
C GLY A 21 0.60 -7.82 -14.45
N GLY A 22 -0.09 -6.75 -14.86
CA GLY A 22 -1.16 -6.77 -15.87
C GLY A 22 -2.46 -7.48 -15.49
N VAL A 23 -2.51 -8.13 -14.32
CA VAL A 23 -3.69 -8.89 -13.83
C VAL A 23 -4.56 -8.11 -12.86
N ALA A 24 -4.03 -7.03 -12.28
CA ALA A 24 -4.75 -6.20 -11.33
C ALA A 24 -5.53 -5.10 -12.06
N THR A 25 -6.74 -4.82 -11.60
CA THR A 25 -7.54 -3.68 -12.07
C THR A 25 -7.40 -2.47 -11.17
N LYS A 26 -7.16 -2.69 -9.87
CA LYS A 26 -6.97 -1.63 -8.85
C LYS A 26 -5.91 -2.05 -7.84
N VAL A 27 -5.51 -1.11 -7.00
CA VAL A 27 -4.64 -1.37 -5.85
C VAL A 27 -5.41 -1.09 -4.57
N ARG A 28 -5.40 -2.05 -3.65
CA ARG A 28 -5.93 -1.86 -2.31
C ARG A 28 -4.80 -1.60 -1.33
N VAL A 29 -4.95 -0.57 -0.51
CA VAL A 29 -4.13 -0.37 0.68
C VAL A 29 -4.77 -1.14 1.83
N LEU A 30 -4.02 -2.08 2.39
CA LEU A 30 -4.44 -2.87 3.54
C LEU A 30 -3.69 -2.42 4.77
N VAL A 31 -4.43 -2.24 5.87
CA VAL A 31 -3.90 -1.66 7.10
C VAL A 31 -4.28 -2.54 8.28
N GLY A 32 -3.28 -2.97 9.06
CA GLY A 32 -3.54 -3.75 10.27
C GLY A 32 -4.35 -2.93 11.30
N ARG A 33 -5.26 -3.58 12.04
CA ARG A 33 -6.10 -2.95 13.09
C ARG A 33 -5.31 -2.16 14.16
N GLN A 34 -4.04 -2.50 14.37
CA GLN A 34 -3.14 -1.85 15.33
C GLN A 34 -2.24 -0.77 14.68
N ALA A 35 -2.58 -0.32 13.48
CA ALA A 35 -1.86 0.77 12.83
C ALA A 35 -2.30 2.13 13.38
N CYS A 36 -1.46 3.14 13.19
CA CYS A 36 -1.77 4.51 13.60
C CYS A 36 -2.94 5.10 12.79
N PRO A 37 -3.59 6.16 13.29
CA PRO A 37 -4.70 6.82 12.60
C PRO A 37 -4.36 7.28 11.17
N ALA A 38 -3.12 7.73 10.93
CA ALA A 38 -2.67 8.14 9.60
C ALA A 38 -2.65 6.97 8.60
N CYS A 39 -2.24 5.78 9.03
CA CYS A 39 -2.33 4.57 8.22
C CYS A 39 -3.79 4.19 7.97
N GLN A 40 -4.62 4.23 9.00
CA GLN A 40 -6.05 3.88 8.89
C GLN A 40 -6.80 4.81 7.92
N ALA A 41 -6.45 6.09 7.88
CA ALA A 41 -7.07 7.07 6.98
C ALA A 41 -6.83 6.80 5.49
N VAL A 42 -5.76 6.08 5.14
CA VAL A 42 -5.44 5.71 3.75
C VAL A 42 -5.85 4.28 3.39
N GLU A 43 -6.58 3.59 4.28
CA GLU A 43 -7.13 2.26 3.95
C GLU A 43 -8.24 2.40 2.90
N GLY A 44 -8.13 1.65 1.81
CA GLY A 44 -9.08 1.76 0.71
C GLY A 44 -8.63 1.07 -0.56
N ALA A 45 -9.50 1.06 -1.57
CA ALA A 45 -9.18 0.63 -2.93
C ALA A 45 -9.07 1.85 -3.83
N TYR A 46 -7.98 1.93 -4.60
CA TYR A 46 -7.60 3.06 -5.42
C TYR A 46 -7.34 2.59 -6.85
N GLU A 47 -7.71 3.43 -7.81
CA GLU A 47 -7.21 3.30 -9.18
C GLU A 47 -5.69 3.47 -9.18
N PHE A 48 -5.01 2.97 -10.22
CA PHE A 48 -3.55 3.02 -10.27
C PHE A 48 -2.98 4.43 -10.15
N ASP A 49 -3.65 5.45 -10.67
CA ASP A 49 -3.19 6.83 -10.65
C ASP A 49 -3.49 7.55 -9.32
N ASP A 50 -4.42 7.03 -8.52
CA ASP A 50 -4.87 7.63 -7.25
C ASP A 50 -4.28 6.94 -6.01
N VAL A 51 -3.37 5.98 -6.20
CA VAL A 51 -2.77 5.24 -5.08
C VAL A 51 -1.95 6.17 -4.19
N PRO A 52 -2.27 6.29 -2.88
CA PRO A 52 -1.50 7.14 -1.97
C PRO A 52 -0.11 6.54 -1.76
N GLU A 53 0.91 7.40 -1.60
CA GLU A 53 2.26 6.95 -1.29
C GLU A 53 2.32 6.41 0.15
N LEU A 54 2.90 5.22 0.32
CA LEU A 54 3.16 4.61 1.61
C LEU A 54 4.65 4.70 1.96
N PRO A 55 4.99 5.04 3.21
CA PRO A 55 4.12 5.31 4.34
C PRO A 55 3.45 6.70 4.24
N PRO A 56 2.22 6.84 4.75
CA PRO A 56 1.52 8.13 4.72
C PRO A 56 2.27 9.16 5.57
N GLU A 57 2.12 10.42 5.19
CA GLU A 57 2.65 11.53 5.99
C GLU A 57 2.09 11.47 7.41
N GLY A 58 2.95 11.67 8.41
CA GLY A 58 2.56 11.58 9.82
C GLY A 58 2.39 10.16 10.37
N CYS A 59 2.86 9.12 9.67
CA CYS A 59 2.91 7.77 10.21
C CYS A 59 3.67 7.73 11.55
N SER A 60 2.97 7.35 12.62
CA SER A 60 3.50 7.28 14.00
C SER A 60 3.62 5.85 14.54
N CYS A 61 3.50 4.84 13.68
CA CYS A 61 3.68 3.44 14.06
C CYS A 61 5.11 3.18 14.57
N ILE A 62 5.22 2.63 15.78
CA ILE A 62 6.49 2.14 16.33
C ILE A 62 7.01 1.02 15.42
N GLY A 63 8.21 1.19 14.87
CA GLY A 63 8.85 0.23 13.97
C GLY A 63 8.52 0.40 12.48
N GLY A 64 7.82 1.47 12.11
CA GLY A 64 7.51 1.80 10.71
C GLY A 64 6.08 1.47 10.30
N CYS A 65 5.69 1.92 9.11
CA CYS A 65 4.34 1.77 8.60
C CYS A 65 3.95 0.30 8.38
N LYS A 66 2.78 -0.05 8.90
CA LYS A 66 2.18 -1.39 8.80
C LYS A 66 1.19 -1.52 7.63
N ALA A 67 1.07 -0.49 6.80
CA ALA A 67 0.26 -0.53 5.59
C ALA A 67 1.02 -1.23 4.45
N TYR A 68 0.29 -1.85 3.53
CA TYR A 68 0.84 -2.52 2.36
C TYR A 68 -0.12 -2.45 1.18
N TYR A 69 0.45 -2.48 -0.04
CA TYR A 69 -0.32 -2.57 -1.28
C TYR A 69 -0.67 -4.02 -1.59
N ALA A 70 -1.91 -4.25 -2.02
CA ALA A 70 -2.38 -5.52 -2.53
C ALA A 70 -3.10 -5.32 -3.86
N PRO A 71 -2.91 -6.21 -4.85
CA PRO A 71 -3.65 -6.16 -6.11
C PRO A 71 -5.12 -6.50 -5.86
N VAL A 72 -6.02 -5.75 -6.49
CA VAL A 72 -7.42 -6.14 -6.65
C VAL A 72 -7.57 -6.77 -8.03
N LEU A 73 -8.02 -8.01 -8.05
CA LEU A 73 -8.26 -8.77 -9.28
C LEU A 73 -9.76 -8.67 -9.60
N ASP A 74 -10.12 -7.97 -10.68
CA ASP A 74 -11.46 -8.07 -11.28
C ASP A 74 -11.46 -9.22 -12.30
N LEU A 75 -11.07 -10.41 -11.85
CA LEU A 75 -11.29 -11.61 -12.65
C LEU A 75 -12.76 -11.99 -12.47
N ARG A 76 -13.61 -11.54 -13.40
CA ARG A 76 -14.77 -12.36 -13.75
C ARG A 76 -14.20 -13.72 -14.17
N GLY A 77 -14.39 -14.73 -13.33
CA GLY A 77 -14.10 -16.11 -13.70
C GLY A 77 -14.86 -16.50 -14.96
N PRO A 78 -14.43 -17.57 -15.65
CA PRO A 78 -15.15 -18.10 -16.81
C PRO A 78 -16.61 -18.45 -16.48
#